data_AF-A0A243R8Z2-F1
#
_entry.id   AF-A0A243R8Z2-F1
#
_cell.length_a   1.000
_cell.length_b   1.000
_cell.length_c   1.000
_cell.angle_alpha   90.00
_cell.angle_beta   90.00
_cell.angle_gamma   90.00
#
_symmetry.space_group_name_H-M   'P 1'
#
loop_
_entity.id
_entity.type
_entity.pdbx_description
1 polymer ?
#
loop_
_entity_poly.entity_id
_entity_poly.type
_entity_poly.pdbx_seq_one_letter_code
_entity_poly.pdbx_strand_id
1 'polypeptide(L)' 'MNSNAPLLVVVDAANVVGSVPDGWWRDRKGAAERLRDRLASDGVPGVDGPVEVVLVVEGAARG' A
#
# COMPACT_ATOMS: atom_id res chain seq x y z
N MET A 1 14.73 13.19 20.15
CA MET A 1 13.67 12.84 19.18
C MET A 1 14.28 13.04 17.81
N ASN A 2 14.44 11.97 17.04
CA ASN A 2 15.23 12.00 15.83
C ASN A 2 14.40 12.69 14.75
N SER A 3 14.63 13.99 14.55
CA SER A 3 13.96 14.84 13.56
C SER A 3 14.28 14.49 12.10
N ASN A 4 14.80 13.28 11.83
CA ASN A 4 15.28 12.81 10.54
C ASN A 4 14.86 11.36 10.22
N ALA A 5 13.89 10.81 10.97
CA ALA A 5 13.27 9.56 10.55
C ALA A 5 12.34 9.82 9.36
N PRO A 6 12.35 8.97 8.32
CA PRO A 6 11.41 9.10 7.21
C PRO A 6 9.97 9.02 7.72
N LEU A 7 9.04 9.67 7.01
CA LEU A 7 7.63 9.59 7.36
C LEU A 7 7.15 8.14 7.23
N LEU A 8 6.57 7.60 8.31
CA LEU A 8 5.91 6.30 8.28
C LEU A 8 4.47 6.44 7.78
N VAL A 9 4.14 5.72 6.71
CA VAL A 9 2.81 5.64 6.14
C VAL A 9 2.27 4.22 6.31
N VAL A 10 1.13 4.10 6.99
CA VAL A 10 0.43 2.82 7.17
C VAL A 10 -0.77 2.81 6.23
N VAL A 11 -0.86 1.78 5.39
CA VAL A 11 -1.89 1.66 4.36
C VAL A 11 -2.72 0.39 4.60
N ASP A 12 -4.04 0.54 4.71
CA ASP A 12 -4.97 -0.59 4.63
C ASP A 12 -5.15 -1.00 3.16
N ALA A 13 -4.57 -2.14 2.78
CA ALA A 13 -4.62 -2.61 1.40
C ALA A 13 -6.05 -2.91 0.94
N ALA A 14 -6.88 -3.51 1.80
CA ALA A 14 -8.22 -3.94 1.44
C ALA A 14 -9.13 -2.74 1.16
N ASN A 15 -9.01 -1.68 1.97
CA ASN A 15 -9.73 -0.42 1.73
C ASN A 15 -9.29 0.24 0.41
N VAL A 16 -7.98 0.31 0.15
CA VAL A 16 -7.44 0.97 -1.05
C VAL A 16 -7.83 0.21 -2.32
N VAL A 17 -7.58 -1.10 -2.41
CA VAL A 17 -7.96 -1.88 -3.60
C VAL A 17 -9.47 -1.93 -3.78
N GLY A 18 -10.23 -1.93 -2.68
CA GLY A 18 -11.68 -1.90 -2.67
C GLY A 18 -12.31 -0.61 -3.21
N SER A 19 -11.54 0.48 -3.30
CA SER A 19 -12.02 1.78 -3.77
C SER A 19 -12.29 1.85 -5.28
N VAL A 20 -11.76 0.90 -6.06
CA VAL A 20 -11.92 0.85 -7.52
C VAL A 20 -12.55 -0.49 -7.91
N PRO A 21 -13.66 -0.51 -8.68
CA PRO A 21 -14.33 -1.74 -9.11
C PRO A 21 -13.62 -2.38 -10.32
N ASP A 22 -12.33 -2.71 -10.17
CA ASP A 22 -11.45 -3.24 -11.23
C ASP A 22 -11.44 -4.78 -11.32
N GLY A 23 -12.24 -5.47 -10.50
CA GLY A 23 -12.24 -6.94 -10.43
C GLY A 23 -11.34 -7.54 -9.36
N TRP A 24 -10.74 -6.74 -8.46
CA TRP A 24 -9.80 -7.18 -7.42
C TRP A 24 -10.26 -8.41 -6.60
N TRP A 25 -11.56 -8.61 -6.42
CA TRP A 25 -12.10 -9.74 -5.65
C TRP A 25 -11.74 -11.11 -6.23
N ARG A 26 -11.44 -11.18 -7.54
CA ARG A 26 -11.03 -12.42 -8.22
C ARG A 26 -9.59 -12.83 -7.89
N ASP A 27 -8.74 -11.86 -7.55
CA ASP A 27 -7.33 -12.06 -7.25
C ASP A 27 -6.89 -11.05 -6.18
N ARG A 28 -7.26 -11.34 -4.93
CA ARG A 28 -7.01 -10.43 -3.80
C ARG A 28 -5.52 -10.27 -3.51
N LYS A 29 -4.75 -11.35 -3.63
CA LYS A 29 -3.29 -11.33 -3.42
C LYS A 29 -2.61 -10.48 -4.48
N GLY A 30 -2.88 -10.74 -5.76
CA GLY A 30 -2.27 -9.94 -6.83
C GLY A 30 -2.72 -8.48 -6.80
N ALA A 31 -3.93 -8.17 -6.33
CA ALA A 31 -4.35 -6.79 -6.12
C ALA A 31 -3.48 -6.08 -5.06
N ALA A 32 -3.20 -6.73 -3.93
CA ALA A 32 -2.31 -6.20 -2.91
C ALA A 32 -0.85 -6.09 -3.39
N GLU A 33 -0.36 -7.05 -4.17
CA GLU A 33 0.99 -7.00 -4.77
C GLU A 33 1.13 -5.84 -5.76
N ARG A 34 0.15 -5.62 -6.64
CA ARG A 34 0.12 -4.48 -7.57
C ARG A 34 0.10 -3.15 -6.83
N LEU A 35 -0.64 -3.05 -5.71
CA LEU A 35 -0.63 -1.85 -4.86
C LEU A 35 0.75 -1.61 -4.23
N ARG A 36 1.36 -2.65 -3.65
CA ARG A 36 2.72 -2.59 -3.09
C ARG A 36 3.72 -2.08 -4.14
N ASP A 37 3.72 -2.69 -5.33
CA ASP A 37 4.69 -2.39 -6.38
C ASP A 37 4.53 -0.95 -6.89
N ARG A 38 3.28 -0.47 -6.98
CA ARG A 38 2.99 0.92 -7.34
C ARG A 38 3.45 1.91 -6.28
N LEU A 39 3.22 1.63 -4.99
CA LEU A 39 3.71 2.47 -3.89
C LEU A 39 5.25 2.49 -3.84
N ALA A 40 5.91 1.37 -4.15
CA ALA A 40 7.36 1.28 -4.19
C ALA A 40 7.98 2.04 -5.38
N SER A 41 7.29 2.07 -6.53
CA SER A 41 7.71 2.79 -7.74
C SER A 41 7.43 4.28 -7.66
N ASP A 42 6.21 4.64 -7.30
CA ASP A 42 5.67 5.99 -7.49
C ASP A 42 5.67 6.80 -6.18
N GLY A 43 5.90 6.16 -5.04
CA GLY A 43 5.76 6.76 -3.72
C GLY A 43 4.29 6.96 -3.31
N VAL A 44 4.08 7.76 -2.26
CA VAL A 44 2.75 8.11 -1.77
C VAL A 44 2.34 9.47 -2.36
N PRO A 45 1.21 9.56 -3.09
CA PRO A 45 0.77 10.83 -3.68
C PRO A 45 0.66 11.95 -2.64
N GLY A 46 1.26 13.11 -2.95
CA GLY A 46 1.24 14.28 -2.07
C GLY A 46 2.24 14.22 -0.92
N VAL A 47 3.12 13.22 -0.88
CA VAL A 47 4.22 13.14 0.09
C VAL A 47 5.55 13.25 -0.65
N ASP A 48 6.33 14.27 -0.30
CA ASP A 48 7.67 14.47 -0.84
C ASP A 48 8.73 13.75 0.00
N GLY A 49 9.76 13.23 -0.67
CA GLY A 49 10.91 12.59 -0.02
C GLY A 49 10.69 11.13 0.37
N PRO A 50 11.69 10.50 1.01
CA PRO A 50 11.63 9.09 1.37
C PRO A 50 10.60 8.83 2.47
N VAL A 51 9.79 7.79 2.26
CA VAL A 51 8.80 7.28 3.21
C VAL A 51 9.08 5.83 3.56
N GLU A 52 8.73 5.44 4.77
CA GLU A 52 8.61 4.04 5.15
C GLU A 52 7.15 3.64 5.00
N VAL A 53 6.86 2.58 4.24
CA VAL A 53 5.47 2.13 4.00
C VAL A 53 5.23 0.78 4.66
N VAL A 54 4.19 0.72 5.49
CA VAL A 54 3.64 -0.53 6.02
C VAL A 54 2.30 -0.80 5.36
N LEU A 55 2.27 -1.84 4.53
CA LEU A 55 1.04 -2.30 3.88
C LEU A 55 0.37 -3.38 4.73
N VAL A 56 -0.80 -3.09 5.27
CA VAL A 56 -1.62 -4.04 6.04
C VAL A 56 -2.48 -4.83 5.07
N VAL A 57 -2.28 -6.16 5.05
CA VAL A 57 -3.03 -7.10 4.20
C VAL A 57 -3.88 -8.02 5.07
N GLU A 58 -5.13 -8.26 4.65
CA GLU A 58 -6.06 -9.14 5.37
C GLU A 58 -6.36 -10.44 4.60
N GLY A 59 -6.69 -11.50 5.35
CA GLY A 59 -7.28 -12.72 4.81
C GLY A 59 -6.45 -13.38 3.70
N ALA A 60 -7.09 -13.70 2.57
CA ALA A 60 -6.45 -14.40 1.43
C ALA A 60 -5.41 -13.57 0.65
N ALA A 61 -5.21 -12.30 1.01
CA ALA A 61 -4.09 -11.50 0.50
C ALA A 61 -2.82 -11.68 1.35
N ARG A 62 -2.94 -12.27 2.55
CA ARG A 62 -1.80 -12.70 3.36
C ARG A 62 -1.19 -13.92 2.67
N GLY A 63 0.06 -13.77 2.21
CA GLY A 63 0.83 -14.85 1.60
C GLY A 63 0.96 -16.06 2.50
#